data_AF-G7J796-F1
#
_entry.id   AF-G7J796-F1
#
_cell.length_a   1.000
_cell.length_b   1.000
_cell.length_c   1.000
_cell.angle_alpha   90.00
_cell.angle_beta   90.00
_cell.angle_gamma   90.00
#
_symmetry.space_group_name_H-M   'P 1'
#
loop_
_entity.id
_entity.type
_entity.pdbx_description
1 polymer ?
#
loop_
_entity_poly.entity_id
_entity_poly.type
_entity_poly.pdbx_seq_one_letter_code
_entity_poly.pdbx_strand_id
1 'polypeptide(L)'
;MVSIKGYKNTGIKLSNRFSSLAISSTPAMEEESESTKRPNWLDLPSDLTANIFKRLSVLTILSDVSLVCTQWLKICKNPLTWRTIYMPKYIDANPWEMEKICYNAVKLSCGHLESIIIEDYYGTSDLLKLIADNGSHLRCMKVMNYNIVTDEEFSDVVRKLPRLEKVFVPVFHTAEATLEALGRSCPLLKWLQYNSCSLDSCDSDKMAFLIAETMPGLCHLDMRGHKLTELGVLAIIDKCPLLEYLDISFCLNLNEDLKKRCIDQIKDLQLPYVIRKGALTRKGD
;
A
#
# COMPACT_ATOMS: atom_id res chain seq x y z
N MET A 1 37.70 -9.16 4.33
CA MET A 1 38.02 -8.68 5.70
C MET A 1 38.37 -7.21 5.59
N VAL A 2 37.39 -6.32 5.75
CA VAL A 2 37.59 -4.86 5.69
C VAL A 2 36.83 -4.25 6.86
N SER A 3 37.56 -3.47 7.65
CA SER A 3 37.23 -3.03 9.01
C SER A 3 36.02 -2.12 9.12
N ILE A 4 35.21 -2.43 10.13
CA ILE A 4 34.18 -1.59 10.72
C ILE A 4 34.87 -0.47 11.50
N LYS A 5 34.66 0.80 11.12
CA LYS A 5 34.94 1.97 11.98
C LYS A 5 33.60 2.56 12.42
N GLY A 6 33.42 2.55 13.73
CA GLY A 6 32.17 2.88 14.41
C GLY A 6 31.73 4.33 14.24
N TYR A 7 30.41 4.51 14.15
CA TYR A 7 29.77 5.80 14.29
C TYR A 7 29.28 5.97 15.73
N LYS A 8 29.71 7.09 16.31
CA LYS A 8 29.42 7.53 17.66
C LYS A 8 27.94 7.89 17.79
N ASN A 9 27.36 7.39 18.87
CA ASN A 9 26.03 7.68 19.37
C ASN A 9 25.91 9.18 19.72
N THR A 10 25.22 9.97 18.90
CA THR A 10 24.82 11.34 19.26
C THR A 10 23.34 11.34 19.61
N GLY A 11 23.05 11.14 20.89
CA GLY A 11 21.71 11.25 21.45
C GLY A 11 21.14 12.65 21.27
N ILE A 12 19.98 12.72 20.64
CA ILE A 12 19.19 13.95 20.58
C ILE A 12 18.44 14.08 21.91
N LYS A 13 18.89 15.02 22.75
CA LYS A 13 18.17 15.49 23.93
C LYS A 13 16.98 16.34 23.46
N LEU A 14 15.75 15.87 23.67
CA LEU A 14 14.58 16.74 23.62
C LEU A 14 14.58 17.63 24.87
N SER A 15 14.73 18.93 24.67
CA SER A 15 14.83 19.94 25.72
C SER A 15 13.48 20.15 26.43
N ASN A 16 13.43 19.85 27.73
CA ASN A 16 12.40 20.32 28.63
C ASN A 16 12.52 21.85 28.79
N ARG A 17 11.47 22.60 28.43
CA ARG A 17 11.26 23.97 28.90
C ARG A 17 9.98 24.03 29.71
N PHE A 18 10.09 23.80 31.01
CA PHE A 18 9.16 24.35 32.00
C PHE A 18 9.92 25.43 32.76
N SER A 19 9.63 26.70 32.46
CA SER A 19 10.08 27.84 33.25
C SER A 19 8.96 28.23 34.21
N SER A 20 9.24 28.11 35.51
CA SER A 20 8.40 28.61 36.59
C SER A 20 8.43 30.14 36.63
N LEU A 21 7.31 30.78 36.94
CA LEU A 21 7.30 32.12 37.54
C LEU A 21 6.04 32.30 38.39
N ALA A 22 6.24 33.01 39.50
CA ALA A 22 5.42 33.01 40.70
C ALA A 22 4.15 33.87 40.62
N ILE A 23 3.25 33.57 41.57
CA ILE A 23 1.93 34.15 41.80
C ILE A 23 2.04 35.57 42.37
N SER A 24 1.23 36.50 41.86
CA SER A 24 0.88 37.76 42.53
C SER A 24 -0.62 38.03 42.31
N SER A 25 -1.33 38.34 43.40
CA SER A 25 -2.78 38.42 43.50
C SER A 25 -3.24 39.88 43.63
N THR A 26 -4.23 40.31 42.83
CA THR A 26 -5.20 41.39 43.18
C THR A 26 -6.41 41.33 42.20
N PRO A 27 -7.61 41.82 42.60
CA PRO A 27 -8.87 41.12 42.29
C PRO A 27 -9.79 41.77 41.24
N ALA A 28 -10.57 40.88 40.61
CA ALA A 28 -11.97 40.97 40.14
C ALA A 28 -12.47 42.23 39.40
N MET A 29 -12.64 42.08 38.08
CA MET A 29 -13.80 42.57 37.35
C MET A 29 -14.39 41.40 36.56
N GLU A 30 -15.68 41.17 36.75
CA GLU A 30 -16.45 40.10 36.11
C GLU A 30 -16.63 40.41 34.62
N GLU A 31 -15.85 39.74 33.77
CA GLU A 31 -16.23 39.51 32.38
C GLU A 31 -16.94 38.15 32.31
N GLU A 32 -18.18 38.15 31.83
CA GLU A 32 -18.91 36.94 31.45
C GLU A 32 -18.14 36.20 30.36
N SER A 33 -17.23 35.32 30.78
CA SER A 33 -16.53 34.42 29.88
C SER A 33 -17.53 33.37 29.41
N GLU A 34 -17.95 33.49 28.16
CA GLU A 34 -18.61 32.43 27.42
C GLU A 34 -17.67 31.21 27.46
N SER A 35 -17.92 30.29 28.40
CA SER A 35 -17.04 29.16 28.63
C SER A 35 -17.12 28.27 27.40
N THR A 36 -16.17 28.40 26.48
CA THR A 36 -15.90 27.37 25.48
C THR A 36 -15.39 26.17 26.27
N LYS A 37 -16.30 25.38 26.85
CA LYS A 37 -15.98 24.13 27.53
C LYS A 37 -15.27 23.27 26.50
N ARG A 38 -13.93 23.19 26.62
CA ARG A 38 -13.14 22.28 25.79
C ARG A 38 -13.75 20.89 25.98
N PRO A 39 -14.14 20.20 24.90
CA PRO A 39 -14.74 18.87 25.01
C PRO A 39 -13.82 17.96 25.82
N ASN A 40 -14.35 17.27 26.82
CA ASN A 40 -13.58 16.27 27.55
C ASN A 40 -13.48 15.00 26.69
N TRP A 41 -12.43 14.92 25.88
CA TRP A 41 -12.19 13.79 24.99
C TRP A 41 -12.00 12.45 25.70
N LEU A 42 -11.78 12.45 27.02
CA LEU A 42 -11.71 11.23 27.84
C LEU A 42 -13.08 10.61 28.11
N ASP A 43 -14.17 11.37 27.99
CA ASP A 43 -15.53 10.86 28.17
C ASP A 43 -16.07 10.18 26.90
N LEU A 44 -15.30 10.18 25.81
CA LEU A 44 -15.71 9.55 24.57
C LEU A 44 -15.78 8.02 24.77
N PRO A 45 -16.89 7.38 24.36
CA PRO A 45 -17.01 5.92 24.33
C PRO A 45 -15.82 5.25 23.62
N SER A 46 -15.42 4.08 24.13
CA SER A 46 -14.21 3.38 23.64
C SER A 46 -14.32 2.95 22.18
N ASP A 47 -15.53 2.65 21.72
CA ASP A 47 -15.86 2.31 20.33
C ASP A 47 -15.71 3.51 19.39
N LEU A 48 -16.17 4.70 19.80
CA LEU A 48 -15.96 5.93 19.02
C LEU A 48 -14.48 6.33 18.99
N THR A 49 -13.79 6.20 20.13
CA THR A 49 -12.34 6.44 20.22
C THR A 49 -11.56 5.50 19.30
N ALA A 50 -11.89 4.21 19.30
CA ALA A 50 -11.28 3.22 18.40
C ALA A 50 -11.55 3.53 16.92
N ASN A 51 -12.73 4.05 16.58
CA ASN A 51 -13.06 4.45 15.20
C ASN A 51 -12.21 5.64 14.74
N ILE A 52 -11.96 6.62 15.63
CA ILE A 52 -11.02 7.71 15.35
C ILE A 52 -9.63 7.16 15.09
N PHE A 53 -9.14 6.23 15.91
CA PHE A 53 -7.78 5.68 15.77
C PHE A 53 -7.58 4.96 14.44
N LYS A 54 -8.62 4.30 13.89
CA LYS A 54 -8.57 3.66 12.56
C LYS A 54 -8.28 4.62 11.41
N ARG A 55 -8.41 5.93 11.62
CA ARG A 55 -8.13 6.97 10.62
C ARG A 55 -6.75 7.60 10.77
N LEU A 56 -5.98 7.20 11.78
CA LEU A 56 -4.65 7.72 12.05
C LEU A 56 -3.58 6.80 11.44
N SER A 57 -2.38 7.33 11.20
CA SER A 57 -1.25 6.51 10.80
C SER A 57 -0.79 5.65 11.98
N VAL A 58 -0.18 4.49 11.69
CA VAL A 58 0.41 3.62 12.72
C VAL A 58 1.42 4.38 13.59
N LEU A 59 2.22 5.25 12.98
CA LEU A 59 3.22 6.05 13.69
C LEU A 59 2.56 6.92 14.77
N THR A 60 1.49 7.63 14.43
CA THR A 60 0.74 8.46 15.39
C THR A 60 0.09 7.61 16.48
N ILE A 61 -0.45 6.43 16.13
CA ILE A 61 -1.08 5.54 17.12
C ILE A 61 -0.05 5.05 18.15
N LEU A 62 1.11 4.59 17.69
CA LEU A 62 2.13 4.02 18.57
C LEU A 62 2.90 5.09 19.35
N SER A 63 3.24 6.22 18.72
CA SER A 63 4.11 7.23 19.33
C SER A 63 3.35 8.26 20.17
N ASP A 64 2.12 8.60 19.82
CA ASP A 64 1.38 9.71 20.45
C ASP A 64 0.15 9.20 21.21
N VAL A 65 -0.76 8.53 20.50
CA VAL A 65 -2.07 8.12 21.03
C VAL A 65 -1.92 7.14 22.19
N SER A 66 -1.00 6.19 22.08
CA SER A 66 -0.76 5.18 23.11
C SER A 66 -0.24 5.77 24.44
N LEU A 67 0.28 7.00 24.41
CA LEU A 67 0.88 7.68 25.56
C LEU A 67 -0.07 8.65 26.27
N VAL A 68 -1.26 8.94 25.71
CA VAL A 68 -2.19 9.93 26.24
C VAL A 68 -2.77 9.51 27.59
N CYS A 69 -3.34 8.30 27.68
CA CYS A 69 -3.90 7.77 28.92
C CYS A 69 -4.02 6.23 28.88
N THR A 70 -4.28 5.62 30.04
CA THR A 70 -4.38 4.15 30.17
C THR A 70 -5.54 3.56 29.38
N GLN A 71 -6.65 4.29 29.22
CA GLN A 71 -7.79 3.85 28.41
C GLN A 71 -7.43 3.82 26.92
N TRP A 72 -6.78 4.85 26.40
CA TRP A 72 -6.33 4.90 25.02
C TRP A 72 -5.29 3.81 24.74
N LEU A 73 -4.36 3.58 25.67
CA LEU A 73 -3.43 2.46 25.60
C LEU A 73 -4.14 1.10 25.53
N LYS A 74 -5.21 0.88 26.31
CA LYS A 74 -6.02 -0.35 26.22
C LYS A 74 -6.67 -0.51 24.85
N ILE A 75 -7.17 0.57 24.26
CA ILE A 75 -7.75 0.55 22.90
C ILE A 75 -6.67 0.25 21.85
N CYS A 76 -5.49 0.86 21.97
CA CYS A 76 -4.36 0.57 21.09
C CYS A 76 -3.86 -0.88 21.20
N LYS A 77 -4.09 -1.56 22.33
CA LYS A 77 -3.76 -2.98 22.49
C LYS A 77 -4.84 -3.93 21.96
N ASN A 78 -6.01 -3.43 21.56
CA ASN A 78 -7.07 -4.25 20.99
C ASN A 78 -6.70 -4.65 19.55
N PRO A 79 -6.69 -5.94 19.20
CA PRO A 79 -6.39 -6.39 17.83
C PRO A 79 -7.27 -5.78 16.75
N LEU A 80 -8.53 -5.47 17.07
CA LEU A 80 -9.48 -4.89 16.12
C LEU A 80 -9.16 -3.45 15.71
N THR A 81 -8.27 -2.78 16.45
CA THR A 81 -7.70 -1.46 16.08
C THR A 81 -6.75 -1.61 14.89
N TRP A 82 -6.16 -2.79 14.69
CA TRP A 82 -5.11 -3.08 13.72
C TRP A 82 -5.58 -3.92 12.53
N ARG A 83 -6.90 -3.97 12.27
CA ARG A 83 -7.45 -4.62 11.05
C ARG A 83 -7.00 -3.90 9.77
N THR A 84 -6.73 -2.59 9.87
CA THR A 84 -6.24 -1.78 8.78
C THR A 84 -4.95 -1.10 9.20
N ILE A 85 -3.88 -1.36 8.45
CA ILE A 85 -2.57 -0.76 8.64
C ILE A 85 -2.26 0.09 7.43
N TYR A 86 -2.09 1.39 7.65
CA TYR A 86 -1.64 2.34 6.62
C TYR A 86 -0.34 3.00 7.06
N MET A 87 0.68 2.83 6.22
CA MET A 87 2.00 3.44 6.39
C MET A 87 2.29 4.33 5.18
N PRO A 88 2.12 5.66 5.31
CA PRO A 88 2.43 6.59 4.23
C PRO A 88 3.96 6.68 4.01
N LYS A 89 4.35 7.29 2.90
CA LYS A 89 5.75 7.62 2.63
C LYS A 89 6.22 8.75 3.54
N TYR A 90 7.38 8.59 4.15
CA TYR A 90 7.99 9.60 5.01
C TYR A 90 9.33 10.03 4.42
N ILE A 91 9.46 11.32 4.07
CA ILE A 91 10.61 11.84 3.31
C ILE A 91 11.94 11.65 4.06
N ASP A 92 11.93 11.71 5.39
CA ASP A 92 13.13 11.67 6.24
C ASP A 92 13.09 10.57 7.32
N ALA A 93 12.25 9.55 7.14
CA ALA A 93 12.18 8.45 8.11
C ALA A 93 13.29 7.42 7.89
N ASN A 94 13.79 6.87 8.99
CA ASN A 94 14.66 5.70 8.93
C ASN A 94 13.85 4.46 8.49
N PRO A 95 14.18 3.81 7.35
CA PRO A 95 13.45 2.64 6.85
C PRO A 95 13.38 1.49 7.86
N TRP A 96 14.43 1.26 8.64
CA TRP A 96 14.49 0.19 9.64
C TRP A 96 13.54 0.47 10.83
N GLU A 97 13.41 1.74 11.22
CA GLU A 97 12.46 2.12 12.27
C GLU A 97 11.03 1.97 11.77
N MET A 98 10.76 2.37 10.52
CA MET A 98 9.43 2.22 9.92
C MET A 98 9.04 0.75 9.72
N GLU A 99 9.98 -0.09 9.32
CA GLU A 99 9.79 -1.55 9.27
C GLU A 99 9.42 -2.09 10.66
N LYS A 100 10.18 -1.74 11.70
CA LYS A 100 9.94 -2.20 13.08
C LYS A 100 8.57 -1.74 13.61
N ILE A 101 8.19 -0.50 13.31
CA ILE A 101 6.88 0.06 13.65
C ILE A 101 5.77 -0.73 12.96
N CYS A 102 5.91 -1.00 11.66
CA CYS A 102 4.95 -1.80 10.89
C CYS A 102 4.88 -3.24 11.41
N TYR A 103 6.02 -3.85 11.71
CA TYR A 103 6.13 -5.20 12.25
C TYR A 103 5.38 -5.33 13.59
N ASN A 104 5.54 -4.34 14.48
CA ASN A 104 4.79 -4.30 15.74
C ASN A 104 3.28 -4.16 15.51
N ALA A 105 2.86 -3.31 14.57
CA ALA A 105 1.44 -3.14 14.21
C ALA A 105 0.82 -4.44 13.68
N VAL A 106 1.53 -5.17 12.81
CA VAL A 106 1.07 -6.47 12.31
C VAL A 106 0.95 -7.48 13.45
N LYS A 107 1.92 -7.54 14.38
CA LYS A 107 1.80 -8.39 15.57
C LYS A 107 0.59 -8.06 16.44
N LEU A 108 0.30 -6.77 16.63
CA LEU A 108 -0.86 -6.31 17.40
C LEU A 108 -2.19 -6.71 16.74
N SER A 109 -2.23 -6.93 15.41
CA SER A 109 -3.43 -7.42 14.72
C SER A 109 -3.86 -8.82 15.13
N CYS A 110 -2.94 -9.65 15.66
CA CYS A 110 -3.23 -11.00 16.16
C CYS A 110 -4.12 -11.84 15.22
N GLY A 111 -3.82 -11.84 13.91
CA GLY A 111 -4.57 -12.60 12.91
C GLY A 111 -5.86 -11.95 12.38
N HIS A 112 -6.19 -10.73 12.82
CA HIS A 112 -7.36 -9.97 12.35
C HIS A 112 -7.02 -8.94 11.25
N LEU A 113 -5.83 -9.01 10.65
CA LEU A 113 -5.42 -8.09 9.61
C LEU A 113 -6.28 -8.26 8.34
N GLU A 114 -6.89 -7.17 7.87
CA GLU A 114 -7.76 -7.14 6.69
C GLU A 114 -7.19 -6.29 5.55
N SER A 115 -6.44 -5.24 5.87
CA SER A 115 -5.82 -4.37 4.88
C SER A 115 -4.48 -3.88 5.37
N ILE A 116 -3.46 -4.01 4.53
CA ILE A 116 -2.15 -3.41 4.76
C ILE A 116 -1.67 -2.67 3.52
N ILE A 117 -1.27 -1.42 3.73
CA ILE A 117 -0.77 -0.55 2.68
C ILE A 117 0.50 0.12 3.20
N ILE A 118 1.61 -0.17 2.53
CA ILE A 118 2.93 0.39 2.79
C ILE A 118 3.37 1.12 1.51
N GLU A 119 3.43 2.45 1.58
CA GLU A 119 3.72 3.33 0.43
C GLU A 119 5.23 3.56 0.22
N ASP A 120 6.09 3.02 1.08
CA ASP A 120 7.54 3.23 1.07
C ASP A 120 8.32 1.90 0.99
N TYR A 121 9.61 1.98 0.69
CA TYR A 121 10.42 0.84 0.24
C TYR A 121 11.15 0.11 1.37
N TYR A 122 10.43 -0.32 2.40
CA TYR A 122 10.97 -1.11 3.52
C TYR A 122 10.25 -2.44 3.74
N GLY A 123 9.49 -2.92 2.75
CA GLY A 123 8.91 -4.26 2.77
C GLY A 123 9.99 -5.34 2.65
N THR A 124 10.41 -5.91 3.78
CA THR A 124 11.38 -7.02 3.83
C THR A 124 10.70 -8.38 3.71
N SER A 125 11.49 -9.43 3.40
CA SER A 125 11.03 -10.83 3.38
C SER A 125 10.44 -11.25 4.74
N ASP A 126 11.06 -10.83 5.85
CA ASP A 126 10.57 -11.15 7.20
C ASP A 126 9.25 -10.45 7.53
N LEU A 127 9.10 -9.18 7.13
CA LEU A 127 7.83 -8.48 7.30
C LEU A 127 6.72 -9.13 6.47
N LEU A 128 7.00 -9.53 5.21
CA LEU A 128 6.02 -10.22 4.38
C LEU A 128 5.60 -11.58 4.95
N LYS A 129 6.54 -12.37 5.47
CA LYS A 129 6.22 -13.63 6.17
C LYS A 129 5.32 -13.39 7.37
N LEU A 130 5.62 -12.36 8.18
CA LEU A 130 4.78 -11.98 9.30
C LEU A 130 3.36 -11.59 8.86
N ILE A 131 3.24 -10.82 7.77
CA ILE A 131 1.95 -10.45 7.18
C ILE A 131 1.19 -11.70 6.75
N ALA A 132 1.85 -12.64 6.06
CA ALA A 132 1.25 -13.89 5.61
C ALA A 132 0.70 -14.71 6.80
N ASP A 133 1.49 -14.84 7.86
CA ASP A 133 1.12 -15.62 9.05
C ASP A 133 -0.01 -14.97 9.87
N ASN A 134 -0.22 -13.66 9.73
CA ASN A 134 -1.31 -12.92 10.38
C ASN A 134 -2.46 -12.53 9.42
N GLY A 135 -2.37 -12.94 8.16
CA GLY A 135 -3.15 -12.40 7.05
C GLY A 135 -4.26 -13.31 6.54
N SER A 136 -4.73 -14.29 7.31
CA SER A 136 -5.80 -15.21 6.87
C SER A 136 -7.12 -14.51 6.52
N HIS A 137 -7.32 -13.28 7.02
CA HIS A 137 -8.44 -12.40 6.72
C HIS A 137 -8.08 -11.23 5.79
N LEU A 138 -6.85 -11.20 5.27
CA LEU A 138 -6.33 -10.10 4.48
C LEU A 138 -7.05 -10.03 3.13
N ARG A 139 -7.63 -8.87 2.84
CA ARG A 139 -8.37 -8.55 1.62
C ARG A 139 -7.60 -7.59 0.72
N CYS A 140 -6.79 -6.71 1.30
CA CYS A 140 -6.01 -5.73 0.54
C CYS A 140 -4.54 -5.73 0.97
N MET A 141 -3.63 -5.91 0.03
CA MET A 141 -2.18 -5.87 0.28
C MET A 141 -1.47 -4.99 -0.74
N LYS A 142 -0.82 -3.93 -0.25
CA LYS A 142 0.17 -3.15 -1.00
C LYS A 142 1.44 -3.07 -0.17
N VAL A 143 2.52 -3.66 -0.68
CA VAL A 143 3.84 -3.60 -0.05
C VAL A 143 4.85 -3.24 -1.12
N MET A 144 5.32 -2.00 -1.09
CA MET A 144 6.39 -1.57 -1.99
C MET A 144 7.72 -2.14 -1.50
N ASN A 145 8.46 -2.80 -2.39
CA ASN A 145 9.83 -3.22 -2.14
C ASN A 145 10.64 -3.02 -3.43
N TYR A 146 11.91 -2.62 -3.29
CA TYR A 146 12.84 -2.50 -4.41
C TYR A 146 13.94 -3.54 -4.26
N ASN A 147 13.91 -4.59 -5.10
CA ASN A 147 14.96 -5.61 -5.22
C ASN A 147 15.33 -6.35 -3.92
N ILE A 148 14.50 -6.27 -2.87
CA ILE A 148 14.72 -6.98 -1.61
C ILE A 148 14.04 -8.35 -1.64
N VAL A 149 12.86 -8.42 -2.26
CA VAL A 149 12.01 -9.61 -2.27
C VAL A 149 11.99 -10.19 -3.67
N THR A 150 12.17 -11.50 -3.76
CA THR A 150 12.11 -12.25 -5.03
C THR A 150 10.68 -12.64 -5.39
N ASP A 151 10.44 -12.98 -6.67
CA ASP A 151 9.16 -13.52 -7.16
C ASP A 151 8.73 -14.76 -6.35
N GLU A 152 9.67 -15.67 -6.07
CA GLU A 152 9.42 -16.89 -5.29
C GLU A 152 8.98 -16.57 -3.85
N GLU A 153 9.69 -15.69 -3.16
CA GLU A 153 9.33 -15.30 -1.78
C GLU A 153 7.96 -14.63 -1.70
N PHE A 154 7.62 -13.78 -2.67
CA PHE A 154 6.31 -13.15 -2.70
C PHE A 154 5.20 -14.16 -3.08
N SER A 155 5.50 -15.13 -3.94
CA SER A 155 4.60 -16.22 -4.29
C SER A 155 4.23 -17.07 -3.05
N ASP A 156 5.19 -17.37 -2.18
CA ASP A 156 4.96 -18.10 -0.92
C ASP A 156 4.05 -17.33 0.04
N VAL A 157 4.17 -16.01 0.05
CA VAL A 157 3.34 -15.13 0.86
C VAL A 157 1.89 -15.17 0.39
N VAL A 158 1.65 -14.97 -0.91
CA VAL A 158 0.28 -14.92 -1.45
C VAL A 158 -0.44 -16.27 -1.41
N ARG A 159 0.28 -17.40 -1.43
CA ARG A 159 -0.29 -18.75 -1.20
C ARG A 159 -1.02 -18.87 0.13
N LYS A 160 -0.62 -18.08 1.14
CA LYS A 160 -1.22 -18.08 2.49
C LYS A 160 -2.40 -17.09 2.63
N LEU A 161 -2.80 -16.39 1.58
CA LEU A 161 -3.78 -15.29 1.63
C LEU A 161 -5.06 -15.58 0.83
N PRO A 162 -5.87 -16.59 1.20
CA PRO A 162 -6.99 -17.06 0.38
C PRO A 162 -8.16 -16.07 0.24
N ARG A 163 -8.19 -15.01 1.06
CA ARG A 163 -9.25 -13.99 1.04
C ARG A 163 -8.83 -12.69 0.37
N LEU A 164 -7.68 -12.69 -0.31
CA LEU A 164 -7.15 -11.51 -0.96
C LEU A 164 -8.06 -11.08 -2.13
N GLU A 165 -8.52 -9.84 -2.08
CA GLU A 165 -9.41 -9.23 -3.08
C GLU A 165 -8.66 -8.18 -3.93
N LYS A 166 -7.63 -7.56 -3.34
CA LYS A 166 -6.83 -6.49 -3.92
C LYS A 166 -5.35 -6.69 -3.63
N VAL A 167 -4.53 -6.71 -4.67
CA VAL A 167 -3.07 -6.84 -4.52
C VAL A 167 -2.32 -5.92 -5.48
N PHE A 168 -1.19 -5.41 -5.00
CA PHE A 168 -0.20 -4.68 -5.78
C PHE A 168 1.05 -5.56 -5.85
N VAL A 169 1.38 -6.03 -7.04
CA VAL A 169 2.56 -6.85 -7.29
C VAL A 169 3.78 -5.93 -7.34
N PRO A 170 4.83 -6.18 -6.52
CA PRO A 170 6.08 -5.44 -6.61
C PRO A 170 6.73 -5.60 -7.98
N VAL A 171 7.61 -4.65 -8.34
CA VAL A 171 8.29 -4.71 -9.64
C VAL A 171 9.38 -5.79 -9.59
N PHE A 172 9.13 -6.91 -10.27
CA PHE A 172 10.10 -8.00 -10.47
C PHE A 172 10.60 -8.01 -11.92
N HIS A 173 11.73 -8.70 -12.17
CA HIS A 173 12.17 -8.97 -13.55
C HIS A 173 11.12 -9.84 -14.28
N THR A 174 10.60 -10.86 -13.60
CA THR A 174 9.45 -11.69 -13.99
C THR A 174 8.61 -11.96 -12.75
N ALA A 175 7.28 -12.02 -12.88
CA ALA A 175 6.36 -12.30 -11.78
C ALA A 175 5.54 -13.59 -12.02
N GLU A 176 6.13 -14.57 -12.70
CA GLU A 176 5.43 -15.78 -13.13
C GLU A 176 4.95 -16.60 -11.93
N ALA A 177 5.83 -16.84 -10.96
CA ALA A 177 5.50 -17.62 -9.76
C ALA A 177 4.44 -16.89 -8.91
N THR A 178 4.57 -15.57 -8.77
CA THR A 178 3.60 -14.73 -8.06
C THR A 178 2.23 -14.76 -8.73
N LEU A 179 2.15 -14.55 -10.04
CA LEU A 179 0.87 -14.54 -10.76
C LEU A 179 0.21 -15.92 -10.77
N GLU A 180 0.99 -17.00 -10.94
CA GLU A 180 0.46 -18.37 -10.82
C GLU A 180 -0.08 -18.64 -9.42
N ALA A 181 0.65 -18.22 -8.38
CA ALA A 181 0.23 -18.36 -6.99
C ALA A 181 -1.04 -17.55 -6.68
N LEU A 182 -1.14 -16.30 -7.17
CA LEU A 182 -2.33 -15.46 -7.03
C LEU A 182 -3.55 -16.13 -7.67
N GLY A 183 -3.42 -16.56 -8.93
CA GLY A 183 -4.54 -17.16 -9.67
C GLY A 183 -5.03 -18.49 -9.07
N ARG A 184 -4.13 -19.27 -8.46
CA ARG A 184 -4.52 -20.54 -7.81
C ARG A 184 -4.99 -20.39 -6.37
N SER A 185 -4.44 -19.44 -5.63
CA SER A 185 -4.62 -19.38 -4.17
C SER A 185 -5.58 -18.28 -3.72
N CYS A 186 -5.86 -17.28 -4.58
CA CYS A 186 -6.68 -16.12 -4.24
C CYS A 186 -7.97 -16.07 -5.12
N PRO A 187 -8.95 -16.97 -4.89
CA PRO A 187 -10.15 -17.06 -5.74
C PRO A 187 -11.09 -15.85 -5.64
N LEU A 188 -10.89 -14.98 -4.65
CA LEU A 188 -11.66 -13.75 -4.45
C LEU A 188 -10.99 -12.51 -5.07
N LEU A 189 -9.87 -12.68 -5.78
CA LEU A 189 -9.12 -11.57 -6.34
C LEU A 189 -9.94 -10.85 -7.42
N LYS A 190 -10.15 -9.55 -7.21
CA LYS A 190 -10.91 -8.67 -8.11
C LYS A 190 -10.08 -7.51 -8.65
N TRP A 191 -9.02 -7.14 -7.95
CA TRP A 191 -8.21 -5.98 -8.24
C TRP A 191 -6.72 -6.37 -8.24
N LEU A 192 -6.07 -6.20 -9.38
CA LEU A 192 -4.65 -6.51 -9.57
C LEU A 192 -3.95 -5.31 -10.20
N GLN A 193 -2.88 -4.86 -9.56
CA GLN A 193 -1.87 -4.00 -10.19
C GLN A 193 -0.58 -4.79 -10.36
N TYR A 194 -0.14 -4.91 -11.61
CA TYR A 194 1.10 -5.54 -12.01
C TYR A 194 1.75 -4.68 -13.09
N ASN A 195 2.53 -3.69 -12.66
CA ASN A 195 3.11 -2.68 -13.54
C ASN A 195 4.58 -2.97 -13.81
N SER A 196 5.05 -2.61 -15.01
CA SER A 196 6.47 -2.69 -15.39
C SER A 196 7.10 -1.30 -15.47
N CYS A 197 8.31 -1.18 -14.94
CA CYS A 197 9.17 -0.01 -15.13
C CYS A 197 10.30 -0.27 -16.14
N SER A 198 10.42 -1.49 -16.66
CA SER A 198 11.52 -1.89 -17.54
C SER A 198 11.08 -1.89 -19.00
N LEU A 199 11.85 -1.19 -19.84
CA LEU A 199 11.75 -1.29 -21.29
C LEU A 199 12.27 -2.64 -21.82
N ASP A 200 12.80 -3.52 -20.98
CA ASP A 200 13.40 -4.80 -21.40
C ASP A 200 12.55 -6.03 -21.05
N SER A 201 11.31 -5.84 -20.58
CA SER A 201 10.44 -6.97 -20.21
C SER A 201 10.18 -7.89 -21.41
N CYS A 202 10.81 -9.06 -21.44
CA CYS A 202 10.42 -10.18 -22.29
C CYS A 202 9.12 -10.81 -21.76
N ASP A 203 8.33 -11.39 -22.66
CA ASP A 203 7.16 -12.24 -22.34
C ASP A 203 5.98 -11.57 -21.60
N SER A 204 5.70 -10.29 -21.88
CA SER A 204 4.50 -9.61 -21.32
C SER A 204 3.18 -10.33 -21.68
N ASP A 205 3.06 -10.86 -22.90
CA ASP A 205 1.87 -11.63 -23.31
C ASP A 205 1.73 -12.94 -22.53
N LYS A 206 2.85 -13.59 -22.15
CA LYS A 206 2.83 -14.78 -21.30
C LYS A 206 2.15 -14.50 -19.97
N MET A 207 2.47 -13.36 -19.35
CA MET A 207 1.84 -12.93 -18.09
C MET A 207 0.34 -12.60 -18.31
N ALA A 208 -0.01 -11.96 -19.44
CA ALA A 208 -1.40 -11.70 -19.79
C ALA A 208 -2.21 -13.00 -19.98
N PHE A 209 -1.66 -14.01 -20.66
CA PHE A 209 -2.29 -15.32 -20.81
C PHE A 209 -2.51 -16.00 -19.46
N LEU A 210 -1.50 -15.97 -18.58
CA LEU A 210 -1.60 -16.53 -17.24
C LEU A 210 -2.70 -15.86 -16.41
N ILE A 211 -2.77 -14.53 -16.42
CA ILE A 211 -3.83 -13.77 -15.74
C ILE A 211 -5.20 -14.14 -16.32
N ALA A 212 -5.34 -14.12 -17.65
CA ALA A 212 -6.56 -14.46 -18.35
C ALA A 212 -7.06 -15.89 -18.05
N GLU A 213 -6.15 -16.85 -17.86
CA GLU A 213 -6.49 -18.24 -17.58
C GLU A 213 -6.84 -18.53 -16.12
N THR A 214 -6.21 -17.82 -15.20
CA THR A 214 -6.29 -18.15 -13.76
C THR A 214 -7.14 -17.16 -12.96
N MET A 215 -7.41 -15.97 -13.49
CA MET A 215 -8.10 -14.89 -12.77
C MET A 215 -9.31 -14.31 -13.55
N PRO A 216 -10.24 -15.14 -14.08
CA PRO A 216 -11.36 -14.67 -14.89
C PRO A 216 -12.36 -13.76 -14.13
N GLY A 217 -12.28 -13.74 -12.79
CA GLY A 217 -13.10 -12.89 -11.91
C GLY A 217 -12.59 -11.46 -11.71
N LEU A 218 -11.47 -11.08 -12.34
CA LEU A 218 -10.92 -9.72 -12.20
C LEU A 218 -11.90 -8.66 -12.71
N CYS A 219 -12.03 -7.60 -11.91
CA CYS A 219 -12.81 -6.40 -12.23
C CYS A 219 -11.91 -5.20 -12.55
N HIS A 220 -10.66 -5.22 -12.08
CA HIS A 220 -9.69 -4.15 -12.30
C HIS A 220 -8.31 -4.73 -12.53
N LEU A 221 -7.69 -4.35 -13.64
CA LEU A 221 -6.35 -4.77 -14.03
C LEU A 221 -5.53 -3.56 -14.47
N ASP A 222 -4.43 -3.29 -13.77
CA ASP A 222 -3.41 -2.33 -14.17
C ASP A 222 -2.16 -3.10 -14.59
N MET A 223 -1.85 -3.06 -15.88
CA MET A 223 -0.69 -3.68 -16.53
C MET A 223 0.14 -2.64 -17.30
N ARG A 224 0.16 -1.41 -16.77
CA ARG A 224 0.94 -0.31 -17.34
C ARG A 224 2.42 -0.68 -17.54
N GLY A 225 2.96 -0.24 -18.67
CA GLY A 225 4.41 -0.36 -18.98
C GLY A 225 4.83 -1.74 -19.48
N HIS A 226 3.93 -2.73 -19.53
CA HIS A 226 4.20 -4.02 -20.15
C HIS A 226 4.17 -3.92 -21.67
N LYS A 227 4.97 -4.70 -22.39
CA LYS A 227 4.96 -4.73 -23.87
C LYS A 227 3.91 -5.70 -24.41
N LEU A 228 2.66 -5.51 -24.02
CA LEU A 228 1.55 -6.34 -24.51
C LEU A 228 1.36 -6.17 -26.02
N THR A 229 1.23 -7.28 -26.73
CA THR A 229 0.75 -7.30 -28.11
C THR A 229 -0.78 -7.42 -28.14
N GLU A 230 -1.36 -7.38 -29.34
CA GLU A 230 -2.78 -7.62 -29.54
C GLU A 230 -3.24 -8.96 -28.98
N LEU A 231 -2.39 -10.00 -29.02
CA LEU A 231 -2.73 -11.33 -28.52
C LEU A 231 -2.90 -11.32 -26.99
N GLY A 232 -2.00 -10.67 -26.26
CA GLY A 232 -2.08 -10.55 -24.81
C GLY A 232 -3.33 -9.77 -24.38
N VAL A 233 -3.62 -8.66 -25.06
CA VAL A 233 -4.83 -7.85 -24.78
C VAL A 233 -6.10 -8.64 -25.12
N LEU A 234 -6.15 -9.32 -26.27
CA LEU A 234 -7.29 -10.16 -26.65
C LEU A 234 -7.57 -11.23 -25.60
N ALA A 235 -6.54 -11.92 -25.10
CA ALA A 235 -6.72 -12.95 -24.09
C ALA A 235 -7.35 -12.40 -22.80
N ILE A 236 -6.92 -11.22 -22.34
CA ILE A 236 -7.50 -10.56 -21.17
C ILE A 236 -8.98 -10.24 -21.43
N ILE A 237 -9.28 -9.59 -22.54
CA ILE A 237 -10.64 -9.15 -22.89
C ILE A 237 -11.58 -10.35 -23.13
N ASP A 238 -11.07 -11.45 -23.69
CA ASP A 238 -11.84 -12.67 -23.94
C ASP A 238 -12.14 -13.47 -22.66
N LYS A 239 -11.19 -13.57 -21.73
CA LYS A 239 -11.30 -14.46 -20.56
C LYS A 239 -11.59 -13.76 -19.23
N CYS A 240 -11.56 -12.43 -19.17
CA CYS A 240 -11.95 -11.64 -17.99
C CYS A 240 -13.24 -10.84 -18.26
N PRO A 241 -14.42 -11.51 -18.32
CA PRO A 241 -15.68 -10.86 -18.72
C PRO A 241 -16.21 -9.84 -17.71
N LEU A 242 -15.73 -9.87 -16.46
CA LEU A 242 -16.14 -8.93 -15.40
C LEU A 242 -15.26 -7.68 -15.34
N LEU A 243 -14.28 -7.55 -16.24
CA LEU A 243 -13.31 -6.47 -16.19
C LEU A 243 -13.98 -5.12 -16.50
N GLU A 244 -13.94 -4.21 -15.53
CA GLU A 244 -14.49 -2.86 -15.65
C GLU A 244 -13.39 -1.81 -15.86
N TYR A 245 -12.18 -2.08 -15.36
CA TYR A 245 -11.02 -1.21 -15.52
C TYR A 245 -9.85 -1.97 -16.14
N LEU A 246 -9.23 -1.38 -17.16
CA LEU A 246 -7.99 -1.86 -17.76
C LEU A 246 -7.03 -0.70 -18.04
N ASP A 247 -5.86 -0.72 -17.42
CA ASP A 247 -4.75 0.17 -17.80
C ASP A 247 -3.64 -0.62 -18.50
N ILE A 248 -3.47 -0.32 -19.79
CA ILE A 248 -2.41 -0.84 -20.66
C ILE A 248 -1.64 0.33 -21.29
N SER A 249 -1.54 1.44 -20.55
CA SER A 249 -0.74 2.60 -20.95
C SER A 249 0.71 2.18 -21.12
N PHE A 250 1.37 2.77 -22.12
CA PHE A 250 2.75 2.46 -22.51
C PHE A 250 2.97 1.00 -23.00
N CYS A 251 1.91 0.27 -23.35
CA CYS A 251 2.01 -0.97 -24.14
C CYS A 251 2.24 -0.68 -25.65
N LEU A 252 2.32 -1.73 -26.48
CA LEU A 252 2.43 -1.58 -27.94
C LEU A 252 1.13 -1.03 -28.53
N ASN A 253 1.23 -0.36 -29.68
CA ASN A 253 0.08 0.23 -30.33
C ASN A 253 -0.87 -0.86 -30.86
N LEU A 254 -2.12 -0.84 -30.41
CA LEU A 254 -3.17 -1.77 -30.84
C LEU A 254 -3.78 -1.32 -32.18
N ASN A 255 -4.25 -2.25 -33.00
CA ASN A 255 -5.10 -1.93 -34.15
C ASN A 255 -6.43 -1.28 -33.71
N GLU A 256 -7.09 -0.61 -34.66
CA GLU A 256 -8.30 0.17 -34.38
C GLU A 256 -9.51 -0.70 -34.00
N ASP A 257 -9.61 -1.92 -34.53
CA ASP A 257 -10.72 -2.84 -34.23
C ASP A 257 -10.65 -3.33 -32.77
N LEU A 258 -9.45 -3.71 -32.31
CA LEU A 258 -9.22 -4.14 -30.93
C LEU A 258 -9.38 -2.98 -29.96
N LYS A 259 -8.90 -1.76 -30.32
CA LYS A 259 -9.16 -0.56 -29.51
C LYS A 259 -10.65 -0.33 -29.33
N LYS A 260 -11.42 -0.37 -30.43
CA LYS A 260 -12.87 -0.21 -30.39
C LYS A 260 -13.52 -1.26 -29.50
N ARG A 261 -13.13 -2.53 -29.65
CA ARG A 261 -13.62 -3.62 -28.81
C ARG A 261 -13.33 -3.37 -27.32
N CYS A 262 -12.13 -2.90 -26.98
CA CYS A 262 -11.78 -2.58 -25.60
C CYS A 262 -12.66 -1.44 -25.06
N ILE A 263 -12.89 -0.39 -25.85
CA ILE A 263 -13.76 0.75 -25.47
C ILE A 263 -15.20 0.30 -25.25
N ASP A 264 -15.70 -0.61 -26.10
CA ASP A 264 -17.07 -1.11 -26.01
C ASP A 264 -17.27 -2.03 -24.78
N GLN A 265 -16.24 -2.75 -24.34
CA GLN A 265 -16.32 -3.73 -23.25
C GLN A 265 -15.88 -3.19 -21.88
N ILE A 266 -14.89 -2.29 -21.84
CA ILE A 266 -14.25 -1.82 -20.61
C ILE A 266 -14.75 -0.41 -20.28
N LYS A 267 -15.25 -0.23 -19.05
CA LYS A 267 -15.83 1.05 -18.60
C LYS A 267 -14.78 2.14 -18.41
N ASP A 268 -13.64 1.80 -17.81
CA ASP A 268 -12.52 2.71 -17.58
C ASP A 268 -11.25 2.12 -18.21
N LEU A 269 -10.88 2.65 -19.37
CA LEU A 269 -9.80 2.13 -20.20
C LEU A 269 -8.71 3.18 -20.36
N GLN A 270 -7.47 2.81 -20.03
CA GLN A 270 -6.28 3.62 -20.28
C GLN A 270 -5.44 2.94 -21.38
N LEU A 271 -5.41 3.56 -22.57
CA LEU A 271 -4.74 3.03 -23.76
C LEU A 271 -3.28 3.52 -23.88
N PRO A 272 -2.43 2.81 -24.66
CA PRO A 272 -1.09 3.26 -24.97
C PRO A 272 -1.07 4.68 -25.57
N TYR A 273 -0.17 5.53 -25.07
CA TYR A 273 0.09 6.83 -25.70
C TYR A 273 0.64 6.63 -27.11
N VAL A 274 -0.01 7.22 -28.10
CA VAL A 274 0.57 7.34 -29.45
C VAL A 274 1.68 8.39 -29.38
N ILE A 275 2.94 7.97 -29.28
CA ILE A 275 4.05 8.87 -29.57
C ILE A 275 3.98 9.16 -31.08
N ARG A 276 3.39 10.30 -31.46
CA ARG A 276 3.54 10.81 -32.82
C ARG A 276 5.04 11.04 -33.05
N LYS A 277 5.68 10.16 -33.82
CA LYS A 277 7.00 10.43 -34.42
C LYS A 277 6.85 11.66 -35.32
N GLY A 278 7.11 12.85 -34.79
CA GLY A 278 7.11 14.08 -35.59
C GLY A 278 6.77 15.35 -34.81
N ALA A 279 7.71 15.86 -34.01
CA ALA A 279 7.84 17.28 -33.71
C ALA A 279 9.20 17.58 -33.06
N LEU A 280 10.30 17.14 -33.69
CA LEU A 280 11.62 17.76 -33.50
C LEU A 280 12.16 18.12 -34.88
N THR A 281 11.47 19.05 -35.54
CA THR A 281 12.10 19.93 -36.52
C THR A 281 11.94 21.35 -36.00
N ARG A 282 12.90 21.79 -35.18
CA ARG A 282 13.26 23.21 -35.22
C ARG A 282 13.84 23.46 -36.62
N LYS A 283 12.98 23.88 -37.56
CA LYS A 283 13.43 24.68 -38.69
C LYS A 283 13.88 26.02 -38.12
N GLY A 284 15.04 26.49 -38.57
CA GLY A 284 15.48 27.86 -38.33
C GLY A 284 14.48 28.85 -38.90
N ASP A 285 14.39 30.01 -38.27
CA ASP A 285 15.12 31.21 -38.71
C ASP A 285 15.65 31.94 -37.46
#